data_AF-A0A3D5M7X1-F1
#
_entry.id   AF-A0A3D5M7X1-F1
#
_cell.length_a   1.000
_cell.length_b   1.000
_cell.length_c   1.000
_cell.angle_alpha   90.00
_cell.angle_beta   90.00
_cell.angle_gamma   90.00
#
_symmetry.space_group_name_H-M   'P 1'
#
loop_
_entity.id
_entity.type
_entity.pdbx_description
1 polymer ?
#
loop_
_entity_poly.entity_id
_entity_poly.type
_entity_poly.pdbx_seq_one_letter_code
_entity_poly.pdbx_strand_id
1 'polypeptide(L)' 'MHEPRESNDKKAERKSPSNDDLNLVGTPFRRVDGRAKVTGQTRFADDLTFPRMVHMKLVRSTVPHARIV' A
#
# COMPACT_ATOMS: atom_id res chain seq x y z
N MET A 1 -6.76 -46.74 -17.51
CA MET A 1 -6.44 -45.58 -18.38
C MET A 1 -6.84 -44.32 -17.63
N HIS A 2 -5.88 -43.69 -16.98
CA HIS A 2 -6.03 -42.37 -16.36
C HIS A 2 -4.82 -41.60 -16.86
N GLU A 3 -5.03 -40.60 -17.71
CA GLU A 3 -3.92 -39.81 -18.24
C GLU A 3 -3.31 -38.96 -17.12
N PRO A 4 -1.97 -38.81 -17.09
CA PRO A 4 -1.33 -37.91 -16.16
C PRO A 4 -1.58 -36.46 -16.61
N ARG A 5 -2.23 -35.66 -15.77
CA ARG A 5 -2.30 -34.21 -15.95
C ARG A 5 -0.89 -33.66 -15.78
N GLU A 6 -0.27 -33.19 -16.86
CA GLU A 6 0.97 -32.42 -16.80
C GLU A 6 0.72 -31.17 -15.94
N SER A 7 1.21 -31.19 -14.71
CA SER A 7 1.33 -30.01 -13.86
C SER A 7 2.40 -29.11 -14.47
N ASN A 8 1.97 -28.22 -15.37
CA ASN A 8 2.83 -27.20 -15.95
C ASN A 8 3.06 -26.07 -14.92
N ASP A 9 3.60 -26.44 -13.76
CA ASP A 9 4.16 -25.53 -12.77
C ASP A 9 5.52 -25.06 -13.28
N LYS A 10 5.51 -24.31 -14.40
CA LYS A 10 6.64 -23.44 -14.74
C LYS A 10 6.66 -22.32 -13.71
N LYS A 11 7.21 -22.63 -12.53
CA LYS A 11 7.57 -21.67 -11.51
C LYS A 11 8.53 -20.70 -12.17
N ALA A 12 8.00 -19.56 -12.61
CA ALA A 12 8.75 -18.51 -13.29
C ALA A 12 10.02 -18.26 -12.50
N GLU A 13 11.15 -18.68 -13.08
CA GLU A 13 12.47 -18.56 -12.50
C GLU A 13 12.71 -17.05 -12.35
N ARG A 14 12.57 -16.55 -11.12
CA ARG A 14 12.80 -15.13 -10.83
C ARG A 14 14.29 -14.90 -10.95
N LYS A 15 14.73 -14.46 -12.13
CA LYS A 15 16.10 -13.96 -12.33
C LYS A 15 16.38 -12.92 -11.24
N SER A 16 17.44 -13.14 -10.46
CA SER A 16 17.91 -12.15 -9.50
C SER A 16 18.26 -10.86 -10.25
N PRO A 17 17.87 -9.68 -9.75
CA PRO A 17 18.21 -8.42 -10.39
C PRO A 17 19.73 -8.33 -10.51
N SER A 18 20.20 -7.95 -11.70
CA SER A 18 21.61 -7.64 -11.91
C SER A 18 21.96 -6.30 -11.24
N ASN A 19 23.24 -6.04 -11.02
CA ASN A 19 23.67 -4.75 -10.42
C ASN A 19 23.20 -3.54 -11.25
N ASP A 20 23.10 -3.70 -12.58
CA ASP A 20 22.61 -2.65 -13.47
C ASP A 20 21.12 -2.36 -13.27
N ASP A 21 20.31 -3.38 -12.92
CA ASP A 21 18.87 -3.22 -12.65
C ASP A 21 18.58 -2.41 -11.37
N LEU A 22 19.56 -2.34 -10.45
CA LEU A 22 19.43 -1.65 -9.17
C LEU A 22 20.02 -0.23 -9.18
N ASN A 23 20.66 0.18 -10.27
CA ASN A 23 21.27 1.51 -10.41
C ASN A 23 20.24 2.60 -10.76
N LEU A 24 19.32 2.87 -9.83
CA LEU A 24 18.14 3.73 -10.05
C LEU A 24 18.30 5.18 -9.54
N VAL A 25 19.32 5.46 -8.73
CA VAL A 25 19.51 6.79 -8.13
C VAL A 25 19.81 7.82 -9.22
N GLY A 26 19.07 8.94 -9.24
CA GLY A 26 19.22 9.99 -10.25
C GLY A 26 18.48 9.74 -11.56
N THR A 27 17.85 8.57 -11.73
CA THR A 27 17.01 8.28 -12.90
C THR A 27 15.57 8.75 -12.64
N PRO A 28 14.92 9.47 -13.58
CA PRO A 28 13.51 9.78 -13.45
C PRO A 28 12.68 8.53 -13.75
N PHE A 29 11.86 8.08 -12.80
CA PHE A 29 10.96 6.95 -12.99
C PHE A 29 9.54 7.24 -12.50
N ARG A 30 8.57 6.46 -12.99
CA ARG A 30 7.18 6.59 -12.58
C ARG A 30 7.02 6.13 -11.13
N ARG A 31 6.38 6.97 -10.32
CA ARG A 31 5.99 6.62 -8.95
C ARG A 31 5.15 5.34 -8.91
N VAL A 32 5.60 4.36 -8.14
CA VAL A 32 4.94 3.05 -7.97
C VAL A 32 3.49 3.18 -7.50
N ASP A 33 3.23 4.16 -6.63
CA ASP A 33 1.93 4.47 -6.04
C ASP A 33 1.13 5.50 -6.84
N GLY A 34 1.74 6.11 -7.86
CA GLY A 34 1.18 7.28 -8.55
C GLY A 34 -0.17 7.00 -9.20
N ARG A 35 -0.30 5.90 -9.95
CA ARG A 35 -1.55 5.52 -10.61
C ARG A 35 -2.67 5.28 -9.59
N ALA A 36 -2.39 4.50 -8.55
CA ALA A 36 -3.39 4.15 -7.53
C ALA A 36 -3.88 5.40 -6.80
N LYS A 37 -2.99 6.36 -6.52
CA LYS A 37 -3.34 7.65 -5.89
C LYS A 37 -4.23 8.53 -6.78
N VAL A 38 -3.91 8.67 -8.07
CA VAL A 38 -4.69 9.56 -8.98
C VAL A 38 -6.01 8.95 -9.44
N THR A 39 -6.17 7.63 -9.32
CA THR A 39 -7.41 6.92 -9.70
C THR A 39 -8.32 6.64 -8.50
N GLY A 40 -7.94 7.06 -7.29
CA GLY A 40 -8.71 6.80 -6.07
C GLY A 40 -8.71 5.33 -5.61
N GLN A 41 -7.76 4.52 -6.11
CA GLN A 41 -7.64 3.10 -5.74
C GLN A 41 -6.83 2.90 -4.46
N THR A 42 -5.97 3.86 -4.10
CA THR A 42 -5.21 3.81 -2.85
C THR A 42 -6.15 3.95 -1.67
N ARG A 43 -6.16 2.96 -0.78
CA ARG A 43 -6.89 3.03 0.50
C ARG A 43 -6.05 3.73 1.55
N PHE A 44 -6.61 4.77 2.16
CA PHE A 44 -6.06 5.47 3.32
C PHE A 44 -6.74 5.00 4.61
N ALA A 45 -6.27 5.47 5.76
CA ALA A 45 -6.78 5.04 7.06
C ALA A 45 -8.30 5.25 7.21
N ASP A 46 -8.82 6.36 6.66
CA ASP A 46 -10.24 6.71 6.72
C ASP A 46 -11.12 5.87 5.77
N ASP A 47 -10.52 5.19 4.78
CA ASP A 47 -11.23 4.30 3.86
C ASP A 47 -11.44 2.89 4.45
N LEU A 48 -10.80 2.59 5.58
CA LEU A 48 -10.90 1.30 6.24
C LEU A 48 -12.19 1.23 7.06
N THR A 49 -12.86 0.08 7.03
CA THR A 49 -14.05 -0.18 7.83
C THR A 49 -13.93 -1.55 8.50
N PHE A 50 -14.33 -1.62 9.78
CA PHE A 50 -14.24 -2.84 10.59
C PHE A 50 -15.57 -3.07 11.33
N PRO A 51 -15.94 -4.32 11.62
CA PRO A 51 -17.09 -4.61 12.47
C PRO A 51 -16.96 -3.89 13.82
N ARG A 52 -18.03 -3.18 14.23
CA ARG A 52 -18.10 -2.43 15.50
C ARG A 52 -17.11 -1.26 15.63
N MET A 53 -16.66 -0.67 14.51
CA MET A 53 -15.84 0.54 14.53
C MET A 53 -16.56 1.71 15.22
N VAL A 54 -15.87 2.38 16.14
CA VAL A 54 -16.37 3.57 16.84
C VAL A 54 -15.88 4.85 16.15
N HIS A 55 -16.69 5.90 16.20
CA HIS A 55 -16.32 7.24 15.74
C HIS A 55 -16.11 8.17 16.93
N MET A 56 -15.03 8.95 16.90
CA MET A 56 -14.69 9.90 17.96
C MET A 56 -14.33 11.25 17.38
N LYS A 57 -14.57 12.31 18.16
CA LYS A 57 -14.16 13.68 17.85
C LYS A 57 -13.50 14.29 19.07
N LEU A 58 -12.36 14.95 18.87
CA LEU A 58 -11.65 15.62 19.94
C LEU A 58 -12.22 17.04 20.15
N VAL A 59 -12.62 17.34 21.39
CA VAL A 59 -12.82 18.73 21.82
C VAL A 59 -11.43 19.31 22.12
N ARG A 60 -11.07 20.39 21.43
CA ARG A 60 -9.77 21.06 21.58
C ARG A 60 -9.94 22.36 22.36
N SER A 61 -8.84 22.82 22.98
CA SER A 61 -8.82 24.11 23.67
C SER A 61 -9.15 25.26 22.72
N THR A 62 -9.94 26.21 23.19
CA THR A 62 -10.22 27.48 22.48
C THR A 62 -9.17 28.56 22.79
N VAL A 63 -8.32 28.33 23.79
CA VAL A 63 -7.30 29.29 24.25
C VAL A 63 -5.92 28.64 24.40
N PRO A 64 -4.82 29.40 24.24
CA PRO A 64 -3.47 28.84 24.34
C PRO A 64 -3.09 28.38 25.76
N HIS A 65 -3.62 29.01 26.80
CA HIS A 65 -3.34 28.68 28.20
C HIS A 65 -4.59 28.89 29.06
N ALA A 66 -5.02 27.84 29.74
CA ALA A 66 -6.12 27.87 30.71
C ALA A 66 -6.00 26.70 31.68
N ARG A 67 -6.63 26.84 32.84
CA ARG A 67 -6.86 25.73 33.76
C ARG A 67 -8.19 25.07 33.40
N ILE A 68 -8.19 23.75 33.24
CA ILE A 68 -9.42 22.96 33.11
C ILE A 68 -10.04 22.84 34.51
N VAL A 69 -11.30 23.20 34.68
CA VAL A 69 -12.04 23.14 35.95
C VAL A 69 -13.31 22.33 35.82
#